data_AF-A0A1G2KLD5-F1
#
_entry.id   AF-A0A1G2KLD5-F1
#
_cell.length_a   1.000
_cell.length_b   1.000
_cell.length_c   1.000
_cell.angle_alpha   90.00
_cell.angle_beta   90.00
_cell.angle_gamma   90.00
#
_symmetry.space_group_name_H-M   'P 1'
#
loop_
_entity.id
_entity.type
_entity.pdbx_description
1 polymer ?
#
loop_
_entity_poly.entity_id
_entity_poly.type
_entity_poly.pdbx_seq_one_letter_code
_entity_poly.pdbx_strand_id
1 'polypeptide(L)' 'MITWILLVVGGLNWLLEAFGYGVGQYVGSQIAQIVYILVGLSAIYEIVTHKKNCKLCGSQASPM' A
#
# COMPACT_ATOMS: atom_id res chain seq x y z
N MET A 1 2.20 -9.49 -5.47
CA MET A 1 0.79 -9.28 -5.87
C MET A 1 -0.09 -8.95 -4.67
N ILE A 2 -0.22 -9.84 -3.68
CA ILE A 2 -1.04 -9.58 -2.48
C ILE A 2 -0.60 -8.31 -1.73
N THR A 3 0.70 -8.11 -1.53
CA THR A 3 1.28 -6.91 -0.91
C THR A 3 0.93 -5.63 -1.67
N TRP A 4 1.04 -5.63 -2.99
CA TRP A 4 0.67 -4.50 -3.84
C TRP A 4 -0.83 -4.18 -3.74
N ILE A 5 -1.70 -5.20 -3.77
CA ILE A 5 -3.15 -5.02 -3.62
C ILE A 5 -3.47 -4.43 -2.24
N LEU A 6 -2.87 -4.96 -1.16
CA LEU A 6 -3.06 -4.43 0.19
C LEU A 6 -2.58 -2.99 0.32
N LEU A 7 -1.47 -2.63 -0.33
CA LEU A 7 -0.95 -1.26 -0.38
C LEU A 7 -1.93 -0.33 -1.11
N VAL A 8 -2.43 -0.73 -2.29
CA VAL A 8 -3.36 0.10 -3.07
C VAL A 8 -4.69 0.28 -2.34
N VAL A 9 -5.32 -0.81 -1.88
CA VAL A 9 -6.60 -0.75 -1.16
C VAL A 9 -6.44 0.02 0.16
N GLY A 10 -5.37 -0.24 0.90
CA GLY A 10 -5.05 0.47 2.12
C GLY A 10 -4.78 1.96 1.95
N GLY A 11 -4.00 2.31 0.92
CA GLY A 11 -3.70 3.69 0.57
C GLY A 11 -4.95 4.47 0.13
N LEU A 12 -5.83 3.83 -0.66
CA LEU A 12 -7.13 4.41 -1.02
C LEU A 12 -8.03 4.59 0.21
N ASN A 13 -8.05 3.63 1.13
CA ASN A 13 -8.79 3.79 2.38
C ASN A 13 -8.25 4.95 3.24
N TRP A 14 -6.94 5.12 3.32
CA TRP A 14 -6.35 6.27 4.02
C TRP A 14 -6.76 7.60 3.41
N LEU A 15 -6.86 7.67 2.08
CA LEU A 15 -7.42 8.84 1.41
C LEU A 15 -8.88 9.06 1.82
N LEU A 16 -9.72 8.02 1.83
CA LEU A 16 -11.12 8.11 2.29
C LEU A 16 -11.24 8.49 3.77
N GLU A 17 -10.35 7.99 4.64
CA GLU A 17 -10.29 8.34 6.06
C GLU A 17 -10.01 9.83 6.25
N ALA A 18 -9.13 10.42 5.43
CA ALA A 18 -8.89 11.87 5.45
C ALA A 18 -10.14 12.70 5.06
N PHE A 19 -11.07 12.13 4.30
CA PHE A 19 -12.37 12.73 3.98
C PHE A 19 -13.50 12.31 4.95
N GLY A 20 -13.19 11.56 6.01
CA GLY A 20 -14.18 11.09 6.99
C GLY A 20 -15.02 9.89 6.53
N TYR A 21 -14.68 9.25 5.41
CA TYR A 21 -15.35 8.06 4.87
C TYR A 21 -14.52 6.77 5.08
N GLY A 22 -13.60 6.79 6.03
CA GLY A 22 -12.70 5.67 6.25
C GLY A 22 -13.42 4.42 6.76
N VAL A 23 -12.94 3.25 6.34
CA VAL A 23 -13.48 1.96 6.74
C VAL A 23 -13.44 1.76 8.26
N GLY A 24 -12.52 2.42 8.97
CA GLY A 24 -12.40 2.31 10.43
C GLY A 24 -13.67 2.69 11.20
N GLN A 25 -14.48 3.57 10.63
CA GLN A 25 -15.78 3.98 11.16
C GLN A 25 -16.79 2.81 11.21
N TYR A 26 -16.68 1.86 10.27
CA TYR A 26 -17.65 0.78 10.07
C TYR A 26 -17.23 -0.54 10.72
N VAL A 27 -15.93 -0.82 10.87
CA VAL A 27 -15.41 -2.10 11.40
C VAL A 27 -14.92 -2.02 12.85
N GLY A 28 -14.81 -0.81 13.41
CA GLY A 28 -14.33 -0.58 14.77
C GLY A 28 -12.81 -0.45 14.89
N SER A 29 -12.37 0.18 15.98
CA SER A 29 -10.99 0.67 16.16
C SER A 29 -9.91 -0.41 16.14
N GLN A 30 -10.19 -1.59 16.72
CA GLN A 30 -9.22 -2.68 16.81
C GLN A 30 -8.93 -3.31 15.45
N ILE A 31 -9.97 -3.51 14.63
CA ILE A 31 -9.83 -4.08 13.28
C ILE A 31 -9.16 -3.05 12.36
N ALA A 32 -9.54 -1.78 12.47
CA ALA A 32 -8.92 -0.69 11.71
C ALA A 32 -7.40 -0.61 11.98
N GLN A 33 -6.98 -0.76 13.24
CA GLN A 33 -5.56 -0.75 13.61
C GLN A 33 -4.78 -1.90 12.96
N ILE A 34 -5.35 -3.12 12.93
CA ILE A 34 -4.73 -4.27 12.26
C ILE A 34 -4.55 -3.99 10.77
N VAL A 35 -5.59 -3.44 10.11
CA VAL A 35 -5.51 -3.05 8.69
C VAL A 35 -4.41 -2.03 8.48
N TYR A 36 -4.31 -0.98 9.32
CA TYR A 36 -3.27 0.04 9.18
C TYR A 36 -1.85 -0.51 9.34
N ILE A 37 -1.65 -1.44 10.26
CA ILE A 37 -0.37 -2.14 10.41
C ILE A 37 -0.04 -2.95 9.15
N LEU A 38 -1.00 -3.71 8.62
CA LEU A 38 -0.80 -4.51 7.41
C LEU A 38 -0.50 -3.66 6.17
N VAL A 39 -1.17 -2.50 6.05
CA VAL A 39 -0.94 -1.54 4.97
C VAL A 39 0.46 -0.92 5.08
N GLY A 40 0.87 -0.50 6.28
CA GLY A 40 2.21 0.01 6.53
C GLY A 40 3.31 -1.02 6.23
N LEU A 41 3.13 -2.28 6.66
CA LEU A 41 4.05 -3.37 6.33
C LEU A 41 4.10 -3.66 4.83
N SER A 42 2.96 -3.57 4.14
CA SER A 42 2.90 -3.73 2.69
C SER A 42 3.65 -2.62 1.96
N ALA A 43 3.56 -1.37 2.45
CA ALA A 43 4.32 -0.24 1.91
C ALA A 43 5.83 -0.43 2.07
N ILE A 44 6.29 -0.83 3.26
CA ILE A 44 7.71 -1.12 3.51
C ILE A 44 8.18 -2.26 2.60
N TYR A 45 7.45 -3.37 2.55
CA TYR A 45 7.78 -4.51 1.70
C TYR A 45 7.88 -4.11 0.23
N GLU A 46 6.90 -3.36 -0.28
CA GLU A 46 6.91 -2.91 -1.66
C GLU A 46 8.11 -2.01 -1.92
N ILE A 47 8.43 -1.04 -1.05
CA ILE A 47 9.61 -0.16 -1.21
C ILE A 47 10.91 -0.96 -1.29
N VAL A 48 11.14 -1.91 -0.37
CA VAL A 48 12.40 -2.67 -0.32
C VAL A 48 12.53 -3.70 -1.44
N THR A 49 11.40 -4.19 -1.96
CA THR A 49 11.37 -5.18 -3.05
C THR A 49 11.03 -4.57 -4.42
N HIS A 50 10.72 -3.27 -4.49
CA HIS A 50 10.16 -2.62 -5.68
C HIS A 50 11.04 -2.83 -6.91
N LYS A 51 12.35 -2.57 -6.79
CA LYS A 51 13.29 -2.75 -7.91
C LYS A 51 13.38 -4.19 -8.41
N LYS A 52 13.08 -5.18 -7.55
CA LYS A 52 13.05 -6.60 -7.93
C LYS A 52 11.70 -7.00 -8.54
N ASN A 53 10.61 -6.43 -8.06
CA ASN A 53 9.25 -6.78 -8.45
C ASN A 53 8.74 -5.99 -9.67
N CYS A 54 9.24 -4.79 -9.88
CA CYS A 54 8.83 -3.90 -10.95
C CYS A 54 9.66 -4.17 -12.21
N LYS A 55 8.99 -4.71 -13.25
CA LYS A 55 9.60 -5.07 -14.54
C LYS A 55 10.16 -3.87 -15.32
N LEU A 56 9.76 -2.66 -14.97
CA LEU A 56 10.19 -1.41 -15.60
C LEU A 56 11.26 -0.68 -14.78
N CYS A 57 11.41 -1.00 -13.49
CA CYS A 57 12.43 -0.38 -12.65
C CYS A 57 13.80 -0.97 -12.98
N GLY A 58 14.79 -0.11 -13.22
CA GLY A 58 16.16 -0.54 -13.48
C GLY A 58 16.45 -0.88 -14.95
N SER A 59 15.45 -0.76 -15.85
CA SER A 59 15.74 -0.67 -17.28
C SER A 59 16.41 0.67 -17.52
N GLN A 60 17.74 0.70 -17.43
CA GLN A 60 18.50 1.83 -17.93
C GLN A 60 18.23 1.88 -19.43
N ALA A 61 17.52 2.90 -19.88
CA ALA A 61 17.56 3.30 -21.27
C ALA A 61 19.03 3.65 -21.57
N SER A 62 19.77 2.71 -22.18
CA SER A 62 21.04 3.02 -22.80
C SER A 62 20.77 4.13 -23.82
N PRO A 63 21.46 5.28 -23.76
CA PRO A 63 21.35 6.26 -24.83
C PRO A 63 21.96 5.61 -26.08
N MET A 64 21.11 5.32 -27.07
CA MET A 64 21.53 5.14 -28.45
C MET A 64 21.69 6.51 -29.09
#